data_AF-A0A8S3ZD85-F1
#
_entry.id   AF-A0A8S3ZD85-F1
#
_cell.length_a   1.000
_cell.length_b   1.000
_cell.length_c   1.000
_cell.angle_alpha   90.00
_cell.angle_beta   90.00
_cell.angle_gamma   90.00
#
_symmetry.space_group_name_H-M   'P 1'
#
loop_
_entity.id
_entity.type
_entity.pdbx_description
1 polymer ?
#
loop_
_entity_poly.entity_id
_entity_poly.type
_entity_poly.pdbx_seq_one_letter_code
_entity_poly.pdbx_strand_id
1 'polypeptide(L)'
;HAGGFSRTSAWRMHEFDPTRVLERAVYSRMSGMDWRKQMMARLHLFPDDEVPEHILNNVTGQIRQVQAVPKKLQDFTQEEIDSFPRLFQLPEDYNIESHRRPNQAEPDQHTLKKLRIH
;
A
#
# COMPACT_ATOMS: atom_id res chain seq x y z
N HIS A 1 -25.76 -1.24 -20.12
CA HIS A 1 -26.84 -2.18 -19.78
C HIS A 1 -27.32 -1.92 -18.36
N ALA A 2 -28.62 -2.00 -18.09
CA ALA A 2 -29.13 -1.97 -16.72
C ALA A 2 -28.46 -3.12 -15.93
N GLY A 3 -27.83 -2.81 -14.78
CA GLY A 3 -27.07 -3.78 -13.97
C GLY A 3 -25.55 -3.81 -14.16
N GLY A 4 -24.95 -2.98 -15.03
CA GLY A 4 -23.51 -2.96 -15.29
C GLY A 4 -22.65 -2.22 -14.25
N PHE A 5 -23.23 -1.76 -13.14
CA PHE A 5 -22.49 -1.04 -12.10
C PHE A 5 -21.78 -2.03 -11.16
N SER A 6 -20.46 -1.94 -11.07
CA SER A 6 -19.66 -2.74 -10.14
C SER A 6 -18.86 -1.83 -9.21
N ARG A 7 -18.69 -2.29 -7.96
CA ARG A 7 -17.85 -1.65 -6.95
C ARG A 7 -16.88 -2.69 -6.40
N THR A 8 -15.60 -2.38 -6.47
CA THR A 8 -14.52 -3.21 -5.94
C THR A 8 -13.67 -2.33 -5.04
N SER A 9 -13.31 -2.84 -3.87
CA SER A 9 -12.41 -2.17 -2.94
C SER A 9 -10.96 -2.20 -3.46
N ALA A 10 -10.13 -1.30 -2.93
CA ALA A 10 -8.73 -1.23 -3.33
C ALA A 10 -7.97 -2.54 -3.02
N TRP A 11 -8.19 -3.13 -1.84
CA TRP A 11 -7.51 -4.38 -1.46
C TRP A 11 -7.87 -5.52 -2.42
N ARG A 12 -9.16 -5.70 -2.74
CA ARG A 12 -9.63 -6.78 -3.63
C ARG A 12 -9.17 -6.55 -5.07
N MET A 13 -9.10 -5.28 -5.50
CA MET A 13 -8.53 -4.94 -6.80
C MET A 13 -7.05 -5.30 -6.85
N HIS A 14 -6.30 -5.00 -5.79
CA HIS A 14 -4.86 -5.28 -5.70
C HIS A 14 -4.56 -6.78 -5.62
N GLU A 15 -5.41 -7.59 -4.97
CA GLU A 15 -5.34 -9.06 -5.01
C GLU A 15 -5.52 -9.61 -6.43
N PHE A 16 -6.38 -8.98 -7.25
CA PHE A 16 -6.64 -9.41 -8.62
C PHE A 16 -5.55 -8.93 -9.59
N ASP A 17 -5.19 -7.64 -9.49
CA ASP A 17 -4.16 -6.99 -10.29
C ASP A 17 -3.43 -5.95 -9.41
N PRO A 18 -2.20 -6.27 -8.96
CA PRO A 18 -1.45 -5.42 -8.05
C PRO A 18 -1.08 -4.05 -8.66
N THR A 19 -0.99 -3.96 -9.99
CA THR A 19 -0.58 -2.74 -10.70
C THR A 19 -1.73 -1.75 -10.92
N ARG A 20 -2.98 -2.25 -10.89
CA ARG A 20 -4.17 -1.52 -11.32
C ARG A 20 -4.46 -0.25 -10.53
N VAL A 21 -4.17 -0.28 -9.23
CA VAL A 21 -4.40 0.86 -8.33
C VAL A 21 -3.50 2.04 -8.74
N LEU A 22 -2.22 1.77 -8.98
CA LEU A 22 -1.25 2.79 -9.38
C LEU A 22 -1.51 3.26 -10.81
N GLU A 23 -1.81 2.35 -11.75
CA GLU A 23 -2.19 2.68 -13.12
C GLU A 23 -3.36 3.68 -13.15
N ARG A 24 -4.43 3.42 -12.37
CA ARG A 24 -5.59 4.32 -12.25
C ARG A 24 -5.24 5.65 -11.62
N ALA A 25 -4.38 5.65 -10.59
CA ALA A 25 -3.92 6.88 -9.96
C ALA A 25 -3.20 7.78 -10.97
N VAL A 26 -2.26 7.22 -11.75
CA VAL A 26 -1.54 7.95 -12.81
C VAL A 26 -2.50 8.41 -13.92
N TYR A 27 -3.38 7.52 -14.39
CA TYR A 27 -4.36 7.84 -15.44
C TYR A 27 -5.28 9.01 -15.05
N SER A 28 -5.78 9.02 -13.82
CA SER A 28 -6.69 10.05 -13.33
C SER A 28 -6.01 11.41 -13.19
N ARG A 29 -4.72 11.45 -12.82
CA ARG A 29 -3.92 12.68 -12.75
C ARG A 29 -3.65 13.31 -14.11
N MET A 30 -3.87 12.55 -15.19
CA MET A 30 -3.72 13.03 -16.56
C MET A 30 -5.03 13.53 -17.21
N SER A 31 -6.05 13.83 -16.41
CA SER A 31 -7.35 14.36 -16.88
C SER A 31 -7.18 15.59 -17.78
N GLY A 32 -7.94 15.68 -18.88
CA GLY A 32 -7.89 16.79 -19.83
C GLY A 32 -6.83 16.71 -20.93
N MET A 33 -5.90 15.75 -20.88
CA MET A 33 -4.89 15.57 -21.94
C MET A 33 -5.34 14.57 -23.01
N ASP A 34 -5.29 14.97 -24.28
CA ASP A 34 -5.70 14.13 -25.43
C ASP A 34 -4.75 12.96 -25.68
N TRP A 35 -3.46 13.18 -25.41
CA TRP A 35 -2.42 12.16 -25.56
C TRP A 35 -2.28 11.22 -24.35
N ARG A 36 -3.24 11.22 -23.42
CA ARG A 36 -3.20 10.38 -22.21
C ARG A 36 -2.93 8.91 -22.52
N LYS A 37 -3.59 8.36 -23.55
CA LYS A 37 -3.38 6.96 -23.98
C LYS A 37 -1.95 6.71 -24.44
N GLN A 38 -1.33 7.67 -25.12
CA GLN A 38 0.06 7.56 -25.59
C GLN A 38 1.04 7.62 -24.42
N MET A 39 0.80 8.46 -23.41
CA MET A 39 1.65 8.49 -22.21
C MET A 39 1.49 7.24 -21.35
N MET A 40 0.28 6.69 -21.22
CA MET A 40 0.08 5.42 -20.52
C MET A 40 0.83 4.26 -21.18
N ALA A 41 0.98 4.27 -22.51
CA ALA A 41 1.78 3.26 -23.21
C ALA A 41 3.29 3.33 -22.89
N ARG A 42 3.76 4.44 -22.31
CA ARG A 42 5.14 4.65 -21.86
C ARG A 42 5.32 4.36 -20.36
N LEU A 43 4.23 4.07 -19.65
CA LEU A 43 4.26 3.70 -18.23
C LEU A 43 4.45 2.19 -18.13
N HIS A 44 5.56 1.77 -17.54
CA HIS A 44 5.84 0.37 -17.25
C HIS A 44 5.68 0.15 -15.74
N LEU A 45 4.72 -0.70 -15.36
CA LEU A 45 4.47 -1.09 -13.96
C LEU A 45 4.80 -2.57 -13.80
N PHE A 46 5.53 -2.90 -12.74
CA PHE A 46 5.85 -4.26 -12.35
C PHE A 46 5.25 -4.51 -10.96
N PRO A 47 4.67 -5.70 -10.72
CA PRO A 47 4.06 -6.03 -9.43
C PRO A 47 5.11 -6.15 -8.32
N ASP A 48 6.28 -6.65 -8.69
CA ASP A 48 7.40 -7.00 -7.83
C ASP A 48 8.68 -6.31 -8.33
N ASP A 49 9.81 -6.67 -7.72
CA ASP A 49 11.13 -6.09 -8.02
C ASP A 49 11.77 -6.63 -9.32
N GLU A 50 11.12 -7.59 -9.99
CA GLU A 50 11.61 -8.20 -11.23
C GLU A 50 11.27 -7.33 -12.45
N VAL A 51 12.29 -6.67 -13.01
CA VAL A 51 12.16 -5.84 -14.21
C VAL A 51 12.93 -6.46 -15.38
N PRO A 52 12.35 -6.56 -16.59
CA PRO A 52 13.05 -7.07 -17.76
C PRO A 52 14.34 -6.30 -18.09
N GLU A 53 15.42 -7.03 -18.40
CA GLU A 53 16.75 -6.45 -18.65
C GLU A 53 16.76 -5.36 -19.71
N HIS A 54 15.99 -5.53 -20.80
CA HIS A 54 15.91 -4.54 -21.88
C HIS A 54 15.34 -3.19 -21.42
N ILE A 55 14.53 -3.16 -20.36
CA ILE A 55 14.02 -1.91 -19.78
C ILE A 55 15.06 -1.33 -18.83
N LEU A 56 15.65 -2.16 -17.95
CA LEU A 56 16.70 -1.74 -17.01
C LEU A 56 17.92 -1.13 -17.72
N ASN A 57 18.34 -1.70 -18.85
CA ASN A 57 19.46 -1.20 -19.65
C ASN A 57 19.26 0.24 -20.16
N ASN A 58 18.02 0.72 -20.21
CA ASN A 58 17.66 2.06 -20.68
C ASN A 58 17.34 3.04 -19.54
N VAL A 59 17.47 2.62 -18.27
CA VAL A 59 17.20 3.49 -17.12
C VAL A 59 18.36 4.46 -16.91
N THR A 60 18.07 5.76 -16.96
CA THR A 60 19.06 6.83 -16.84
C THR A 60 19.14 7.44 -15.43
N GLY A 61 18.16 7.18 -14.58
CA GLY A 61 18.12 7.72 -13.22
C GLY A 61 17.04 7.10 -12.34
N GLN A 62 17.22 7.25 -11.04
CA GLN A 62 16.29 6.80 -10.00
C GLN A 62 15.74 8.00 -9.25
N ILE A 63 14.41 8.13 -9.23
CA ILE A 63 13.71 9.19 -8.48
C ILE A 63 13.70 8.80 -6.99
N ARG A 64 13.97 9.77 -6.10
CA ARG A 64 13.90 9.56 -4.65
C ARG A 64 12.46 9.27 -4.22
N GLN A 65 12.29 8.31 -3.30
CA GLN A 65 10.99 8.05 -2.69
C GLN A 65 10.49 9.29 -1.95
N VAL A 66 9.24 9.70 -2.19
CA VAL A 66 8.66 10.92 -1.61
C VAL A 66 8.48 10.79 -0.09
N GLN A 67 8.10 9.60 0.38
CA GLN A 67 7.88 9.31 1.79
C GLN A 67 8.89 8.27 2.25
N ALA A 68 9.70 8.59 3.27
CA ALA A 68 10.58 7.63 3.90
C ALA A 68 9.76 6.55 4.62
N VAL A 69 10.15 5.29 4.44
CA VAL A 69 9.53 4.18 5.15
C VAL A 69 9.94 4.26 6.63
N PRO A 70 9.00 4.36 7.58
CA PRO A 70 9.33 4.41 8.99
C PRO A 70 9.90 3.07 9.45
N LYS A 71 10.94 3.12 10.29
CA LYS A 71 11.48 1.94 10.98
C LYS A 71 10.44 1.36 11.94
N LYS A 72 10.27 0.04 11.97
CA LYS A 72 9.48 -0.65 13.00
C LYS A 72 10.29 -0.73 14.30
N LEU A 73 9.62 -0.98 15.43
CA LEU A 73 10.28 -1.12 16.73
C LEU A 73 11.41 -2.18 16.73
N GLN A 74 11.26 -3.23 15.91
CA GLN A 74 12.24 -4.31 15.78
C GLN A 74 13.46 -3.93 14.94
N ASP A 75 13.37 -2.86 14.15
CA ASP A 75 14.45 -2.40 13.27
C ASP A 75 15.40 -1.43 13.98
N PHE A 76 15.10 -1.04 15.23
CA PHE A 76 15.95 -0.17 16.04
C PHE A 76 17.04 -0.98 16.73
N THR A 77 18.23 -0.41 16.77
CA THR A 77 19.35 -0.98 17.53
C THR A 77 19.16 -0.75 19.03
N GLN A 78 19.76 -1.60 19.86
CA GLN A 78 19.67 -1.44 21.32
C GLN A 78 20.26 -0.10 21.78
N GLU A 79 21.32 0.39 21.10
CA GLU A 79 21.92 1.70 21.36
C GLU A 79 20.95 2.85 21.11
N GLU A 80 20.21 2.83 19.98
CA GLU A 80 19.18 3.83 19.69
C GLU A 80 18.07 3.81 20.76
N ILE A 81 17.65 2.62 21.19
CA ILE A 81 16.62 2.44 22.22
C ILE A 81 17.09 2.98 23.58
N ASP A 82 18.30 2.63 24.01
CA ASP A 82 18.84 3.03 25.30
C ASP A 82 19.18 4.53 25.35
N SER A 83 19.53 5.12 24.20
CA SER A 83 19.74 6.57 24.07
C SER A 83 18.46 7.38 24.21
N PHE A 84 17.29 6.76 23.94
CA PHE A 84 16.01 7.43 23.99
C PHE A 84 15.52 7.58 25.44
N PRO A 85 15.30 8.80 25.94
CA PRO A 85 14.95 9.02 27.34
C PRO A 85 13.56 8.49 27.67
N ARG A 86 13.42 7.86 28.85
CA ARG A 86 12.12 7.47 29.39
C ARG A 86 11.34 8.71 29.80
N LEU A 87 10.14 8.89 29.25
CA LEU A 87 9.32 10.09 29.46
C LEU A 87 8.48 10.06 30.75
N PHE A 88 8.10 8.87 31.24
CA PHE A 88 7.29 8.71 32.44
C PHE A 88 7.62 7.41 33.17
N GLN A 89 7.36 7.38 34.48
CA GLN A 89 7.41 6.20 35.32
C GLN A 89 5.99 5.78 35.65
N LEU A 90 5.63 4.53 35.38
CA LEU A 90 4.31 4.01 35.77
C LEU A 90 4.31 3.70 37.28
N PRO A 91 3.19 3.92 37.99
CA PRO A 91 3.01 3.41 39.35
C PRO A 91 3.16 1.90 39.40
N GLU A 92 3.66 1.36 40.53
CA GLU A 92 3.89 -0.08 40.72
C GLU A 92 2.60 -0.90 40.55
N ASP A 93 1.46 -0.33 40.96
CA ASP A 93 0.14 -0.99 40.89
C ASP A 93 -0.59 -0.83 39.55
N TYR A 94 0.08 -0.31 38.51
CA TYR A 94 -0.59 -0.05 37.23
C TYR A 94 -0.84 -1.34 36.43
N ASN A 95 -2.12 -1.70 36.24
CA ASN A 95 -2.52 -2.86 35.46
C ASN A 95 -2.56 -2.57 33.95
N ILE A 96 -1.48 -2.94 33.26
CA ILE A 96 -1.29 -2.77 31.81
C ILE A 96 -2.27 -3.64 30.99
N GLU A 97 -2.72 -4.78 31.53
CA GLU A 97 -3.53 -5.75 30.78
C GLU A 97 -5.03 -5.44 30.77
N SER A 98 -5.49 -4.56 31.66
CA SER A 98 -6.91 -4.22 31.84
C SER A 98 -7.61 -3.69 30.59
N HIS A 99 -6.87 -3.14 29.62
CA HIS A 99 -7.41 -2.55 28.38
C HIS A 99 -7.23 -3.44 27.14
N ARG A 100 -6.69 -4.67 27.30
CA ARG A 100 -6.38 -5.56 26.18
C ARG A 100 -7.68 -6.01 25.50
N ARG A 101 -8.02 -5.39 24.38
CA ARG A 101 -9.17 -5.81 23.57
C ARG A 101 -8.87 -7.17 22.95
N PRO A 102 -9.85 -8.10 22.92
CA PRO A 102 -9.71 -9.31 22.10
C PRO A 102 -9.59 -8.91 20.62
N ASN A 103 -8.69 -9.56 19.88
CA ASN A 103 -8.54 -9.35 18.44
C ASN A 103 -9.88 -9.67 17.74
N GLN A 104 -10.63 -8.65 17.32
CA GLN A 104 -11.79 -8.85 16.46
C GLN A 104 -11.31 -9.20 15.06
N ALA A 105 -11.31 -10.50 14.75
CA ALA A 105 -11.07 -11.02 13.40
C ALA A 105 -12.36 -10.96 12.55
N GLU A 106 -13.14 -9.89 12.62
CA GLU A 106 -14.32 -9.78 11.76
C GLU A 106 -13.90 -9.30 10.36
N PRO A 107 -14.08 -10.12 9.31
CA PRO A 107 -13.94 -9.63 7.94
C PRO A 107 -15.00 -8.55 7.70
N ASP A 108 -14.61 -7.43 7.10
CA ASP A 108 -15.52 -6.33 6.79
C ASP A 108 -16.71 -6.81 5.94
N GLN A 109 -17.91 -6.23 6.10
CA GLN A 109 -19.09 -6.69 5.33
C GLN A 109 -18.88 -6.63 3.80
N HIS A 110 -17.86 -5.90 3.33
CA HIS A 110 -17.47 -5.84 1.92
C HIS A 110 -16.55 -7.00 1.47
N THR A 111 -15.89 -7.77 2.35
CA THR A 111 -15.13 -8.99 1.98
C THR A 111 -16.03 -10.17 1.63
N LEU A 112 -17.26 -10.24 2.15
CA LEU A 112 -18.15 -11.41 2.01
C LEU A 112 -18.85 -11.53 0.64
N LYS A 113 -18.92 -10.47 -0.16
CA LYS A 113 -19.54 -10.55 -1.50
C LYS A 113 -18.57 -11.20 -2.50
N LYS A 114 -18.64 -12.53 -2.62
CA LYS A 114 -18.13 -13.28 -3.78
C LYS A 114 -18.78 -12.72 -5.04
N LEU A 115 -18.00 -12.09 -5.92
CA LEU A 115 -18.45 -11.85 -7.29
C LEU A 115 -18.39 -13.18 -8.05
N ARG A 116 -19.51 -13.53 -8.69
CA ARG A 116 -19.57 -14.55 -9.73
C ARG A 116 -19.18 -13.86 -11.03
N ILE A 117 -17.91 -13.98 -11.42
CA ILE A 117 -17.44 -13.51 -12.72
C ILE A 117 -17.68 -14.68 -13.69
N HIS A 118 -18.60 -14.49 -14.63
CA HIS A 118 -18.86 -15.36 -15.77
C HIS A 118 -18.07 -14.86 -16.98
#